data_AF-A0A0R3FWK1-F1
#
_entry.id   AF-A0A0R3FWK1-F1
#
_cell.length_a   1.000
_cell.length_b   1.000
_cell.length_c   1.000
_cell.angle_alpha   90.00
_cell.angle_beta   90.00
_cell.angle_gamma   90.00
#
_symmetry.space_group_name_H-M   'P 1'
#
loop_
_entity.id
_entity.type
_entity.pdbx_description
1 polymer ?
#
loop_
_entity_poly.entity_id
_entity_poly.type
_entity_poly.pdbx_seq_one_letter_code
_entity_poly.pdbx_strand_id
1 'polypeptide(L)'
;MARGIWSSIRASGRTQICARSDSFKPWHSARFTVDAPTIKNYLREVATENGIHEHIHFGTQVLSAAWSDASRRWTIKAVRNG
;
A
#
# COMPACT_ATOMS: atom_id res chain seq x y z
N MET A 1 -0.55 5.08 26.35
CA MET A 1 0.66 4.28 26.05
C MET A 1 0.31 3.22 25.01
N ALA A 2 0.75 3.43 23.77
CA ALA A 2 0.99 2.43 22.72
C ALA A 2 1.59 3.23 21.55
N ARG A 3 2.92 3.35 21.54
CA ARG A 3 3.68 4.14 20.56
C ARG A 3 3.97 3.26 19.35
N GLY A 4 3.11 3.31 18.35
CA GLY A 4 3.35 2.67 17.06
C GLY A 4 4.43 3.41 16.26
N ILE A 5 5.14 2.64 15.43
CA ILE A 5 6.26 3.02 14.54
C ILE A 5 5.95 4.23 13.62
N TRP A 6 4.67 4.61 13.51
CA TRP A 6 4.16 5.70 12.68
C TRP A 6 4.33 7.10 13.28
N SER A 7 4.72 7.23 14.55
CA SER A 7 4.92 8.53 15.21
C SER A 7 6.17 9.29 14.75
N SER A 8 7.06 8.69 13.96
CA SER A 8 8.44 9.19 13.74
C SER A 8 8.79 9.57 12.31
N ILE A 9 7.87 9.47 11.33
CA ILE A 9 8.22 9.81 9.94
C ILE A 9 8.08 11.33 9.73
N ARG A 10 8.98 12.08 10.36
CA ARG A 10 9.48 13.36 9.87
C ARG A 10 10.91 13.12 9.39
N ALA A 11 11.08 12.65 8.16
CA ALA A 11 12.36 12.65 7.50
C ALA A 11 12.15 12.74 5.99
N SER A 12 12.61 13.84 5.41
CA SER A 12 12.92 13.94 3.98
C SER A 12 13.88 12.80 3.60
N GLY A 13 13.47 11.87 2.74
CA GLY A 13 14.33 10.75 2.35
C GLY A 13 13.86 10.07 1.10
N ARG A 14 14.69 10.08 0.07
CA ARG A 14 14.50 9.50 -1.27
C ARG A 14 14.10 8.02 -1.18
N THR A 15 13.01 7.61 -1.81
CA THR A 15 12.62 6.19 -1.94
C THR A 15 13.47 5.54 -3.02
N GLN A 16 14.24 4.50 -2.67
CA GLN A 16 14.96 3.65 -3.64
C GLN A 16 14.03 2.54 -4.12
N ILE A 17 13.89 2.38 -5.44
CA ILE A 17 13.15 1.26 -6.05
C ILE A 17 14.11 0.07 -6.13
N CYS A 18 13.87 -0.99 -5.36
CA CYS A 18 14.61 -2.25 -5.50
C CYS A 18 14.09 -3.01 -6.73
N ALA A 19 14.94 -3.22 -7.73
CA ALA A 19 14.63 -3.95 -8.97
C ALA A 19 14.33 -5.45 -8.79
N ARG A 20 14.17 -5.93 -7.55
CA ARG A 20 13.86 -7.33 -7.20
C ARG A 20 12.36 -7.55 -7.00
N SER A 21 11.54 -6.84 -7.77
CA SER A 21 10.14 -7.19 -7.98
C SER A 21 10.08 -8.06 -9.24
N ASP A 22 9.78 -9.35 -9.08
CA ASP A 22 9.34 -10.18 -10.20
C ASP A 22 8.22 -9.41 -10.95
N SER A 23 8.43 -9.20 -12.24
CA SER A 23 7.98 -7.99 -12.95
C SER A 23 6.47 -7.98 -13.23
N PHE A 24 5.67 -7.58 -12.24
CA PHE A 24 4.24 -7.31 -12.39
C PHE A 24 3.94 -6.17 -13.38
N LYS A 25 4.84 -5.18 -13.46
CA LYS A 25 4.98 -4.20 -14.54
C LYS A 25 6.44 -3.73 -14.51
N PRO A 26 7.19 -3.71 -15.62
CA PRO A 26 8.57 -3.25 -15.59
C PRO A 26 8.64 -1.73 -15.44
N TRP A 27 9.53 -1.25 -14.57
CA TRP A 27 9.81 0.17 -14.42
C TRP A 27 10.84 0.62 -15.45
N HIS A 28 10.43 1.41 -16.44
CA HIS A 28 11.29 1.81 -17.57
C HIS A 28 12.00 3.17 -17.40
N SER A 29 11.84 3.87 -16.28
CA SER A 29 12.50 5.17 -16.10
C SER A 29 13.94 5.00 -15.61
N ALA A 30 14.86 5.73 -16.26
CA ALA A 30 16.30 5.73 -15.97
C ALA A 30 16.69 6.32 -14.60
N ARG A 31 15.72 6.81 -13.81
CA ARG A 31 15.94 7.34 -12.46
C ARG A 31 15.48 6.37 -11.39
N PHE A 32 16.42 5.90 -10.57
CA PHE A 32 16.16 5.12 -9.36
C PHE A 32 15.63 5.97 -8.18
N THR A 33 15.74 7.30 -8.28
CA THR A 33 15.12 8.25 -7.35
C THR A 33 13.93 8.91 -8.05
N VAL A 34 12.74 8.58 -7.59
CA VAL A 34 11.48 9.15 -8.09
C VAL A 34 10.85 10.02 -7.03
N ASP A 35 10.22 11.09 -7.46
CA ASP A 35 9.40 11.93 -6.60
C ASP A 35 8.05 11.25 -6.31
N ALA A 36 7.40 11.69 -5.23
CA ALA A 36 6.14 11.11 -4.76
C ALA A 36 5.00 11.11 -5.81
N PRO A 37 4.84 12.13 -6.68
CA PRO A 37 3.88 12.10 -7.79
C PRO A 37 4.13 10.97 -8.79
N THR A 38 5.39 10.77 -9.21
CA THR A 38 5.73 9.78 -10.24
C THR A 38 5.45 8.35 -9.77
N ILE A 39 5.85 8.01 -8.54
CA ILE A 39 5.54 6.67 -8.00
C ILE A 39 4.03 6.45 -7.80
N LYS A 40 3.28 7.49 -7.40
CA LYS A 40 1.82 7.41 -7.26
C LYS A 40 1.13 7.15 -8.60
N ASN A 41 1.58 7.81 -9.67
CA ASN A 41 1.01 7.60 -10.99
C ASN A 41 1.31 6.20 -11.51
N TYR A 42 2.54 5.72 -11.36
CA TYR A 42 2.88 4.35 -11.71
C TYR A 42 2.03 3.31 -10.95
N LEU A 43 1.88 3.45 -9.63
CA LEU A 43 1.04 2.55 -8.85
C LEU A 43 -0.43 2.59 -9.27
N ARG A 44 -0.95 3.78 -9.66
CA ARG A 44 -2.31 3.91 -10.19
C ARG A 44 -2.46 3.19 -11.53
N GLU A 45 -1.53 3.38 -12.46
CA GLU A 45 -1.54 2.67 -13.74
C GLU A 45 -1.50 1.15 -13.54
N VAL A 46 -0.59 0.68 -12.69
CA VAL A 46 -0.49 -0.74 -12.31
C VAL A 46 -1.81 -1.25 -11.76
N ALA A 47 -2.44 -0.50 -10.84
CA ALA A 47 -3.70 -0.90 -10.23
C ALA A 47 -4.87 -0.92 -11.22
N THR A 48 -4.90 0.00 -12.19
CA THR A 48 -5.92 0.06 -13.24
C THR A 48 -5.74 -1.07 -14.25
N GLU A 49 -4.51 -1.26 -14.77
CA GLU A 49 -4.21 -2.28 -15.79
C GLU A 49 -4.49 -3.71 -15.31
N ASN A 50 -4.35 -3.96 -14.01
CA ASN A 50 -4.53 -5.28 -13.41
C ASN A 50 -5.88 -5.45 -12.69
N GLY A 51 -6.82 -4.50 -12.86
CA GLY A 51 -8.14 -4.56 -12.22
C GLY A 51 -8.12 -4.44 -10.69
N ILE A 52 -6.98 -4.20 -10.05
CA ILE A 52 -6.85 -4.12 -8.59
C ILE A 52 -7.76 -3.02 -8.02
N HIS A 53 -7.98 -1.95 -8.79
CA HIS A 53 -8.82 -0.83 -8.36
C HIS A 53 -10.25 -1.23 -7.98
N GLU A 54 -10.82 -2.28 -8.59
CA GLU A 54 -12.18 -2.75 -8.30
C GLU A 54 -12.29 -3.52 -6.97
N HIS A 55 -11.16 -4.04 -6.49
CA HIS A 55 -11.06 -4.78 -5.23
C HIS A 55 -10.66 -3.90 -4.05
N ILE A 56 -10.35 -2.62 -4.28
CA ILE A 56 -9.96 -1.68 -3.23
C ILE A 56 -11.20 -0.94 -2.72
N HIS A 57 -11.49 -1.09 -1.42
CA HIS A 57 -12.49 -0.29 -0.73
C HIS A 57 -11.88 1.01 -0.18
N PHE A 58 -11.94 2.07 -0.98
CA PHE A 58 -11.52 3.42 -0.56
C PHE A 58 -12.42 3.98 0.55
N GLY A 59 -11.89 4.97 1.30
CA GLY A 59 -12.60 5.59 2.42
C GLY A 59 -12.87 4.62 3.59
N THR A 60 -12.25 3.44 3.58
CA THR A 60 -12.46 2.42 4.61
C THR A 60 -11.28 2.38 5.57
N GLN A 61 -11.55 2.65 6.84
CA GLN A 61 -10.58 2.57 7.91
C GLN A 61 -10.77 1.26 8.69
N VAL A 62 -9.73 0.42 8.71
CA VAL A 62 -9.71 -0.79 9.55
C VAL A 62 -9.49 -0.40 11.01
N LEU A 63 -10.39 -0.87 11.89
CA LEU A 63 -10.37 -0.60 13.33
C LEU A 63 -9.69 -1.73 14.11
N SER A 64 -9.93 -2.98 13.71
CA SER A 64 -9.29 -4.15 14.31
C SER A 64 -9.28 -5.36 13.38
N ALA A 65 -8.37 -6.28 13.66
CA ALA A 65 -8.25 -7.57 13.01
C ALA A 65 -8.08 -8.65 14.08
N ALA A 66 -8.88 -9.71 14.03
CA ALA A 66 -8.80 -10.83 14.96
C ALA A 66 -8.66 -12.14 14.19
N TRP A 67 -7.71 -12.97 14.59
CA TRP A 67 -7.55 -14.33 14.06
C TRP A 67 -8.44 -15.29 14.82
N SER A 68 -9.01 -16.26 14.11
CA SER A 68 -9.74 -17.39 14.70
C SER A 68 -9.07 -18.69 14.28
N ASP A 69 -8.48 -19.41 15.24
CA ASP A 69 -7.85 -20.70 14.98
C ASP A 69 -8.86 -21.77 14.56
N ALA A 70 -10.05 -21.77 15.15
CA ALA A 70 -11.12 -22.71 14.84
C ALA A 70 -11.56 -22.62 13.38
N SER A 71 -11.62 -21.40 12.81
CA SER A 71 -12.03 -21.18 11.43
C SER A 71 -10.86 -20.90 10.48
N ARG A 72 -9.63 -20.85 11.01
CA ARG A 72 -8.39 -20.47 10.33
C ARG A 72 -8.53 -19.23 9.45
N ARG A 73 -9.22 -18.21 9.97
CA ARG A 73 -9.57 -16.98 9.23
C ARG A 73 -9.35 -15.73 10.06
N TRP A 74 -9.05 -14.64 9.35
CA TRP A 74 -9.07 -13.29 9.90
C TRP A 74 -10.47 -12.69 9.81
N THR A 75 -10.93 -12.11 10.90
CA THR A 75 -12.11 -11.26 10.96
C THR A 75 -11.68 -9.82 11.12
N ILE A 76 -12.01 -8.99 10.13
CA ILE A 76 -11.65 -7.58 10.09
C ILE A 76 -12.87 -6.73 10.45
N LYS A 77 -12.71 -5.79 11.38
CA LYS A 77 -13.70 -4.74 11.65
C LYS A 77 -13.22 -3.44 11.04
N ALA A 78 -14.05 -2.82 10.20
CA ALA A 78 -13.73 -1.57 9.53
C ALA A 78 -14.93 -0.63 9.51
N VAL A 79 -14.66 0.67 9.45
CA VAL A 79 -15.66 1.72 9.23
C VAL A 79 -15.44 2.33 7.85
N ARG A 80 -16.52 2.58 7.12
CA ARG A 80 -16.49 3.27 5.84
C ARG A 80 -16.97 4.70 6.05
N ASN A 81 -16.06 5.64 5.85
CA ASN A 81 -16.35 7.06 5.88
C ASN A 81 -16.72 7.46 4.45
N GLY A 82 -18.03 7.47 4.18
CA GLY A 82 -18.60 7.97 2.93
C GLY A 82 -18.64 9.49 2.88
#